data_AF-A0AAU4GAC2-F1
#
_entry.id   AF-A0AAU4GAC2-F1
#
_cell.length_a   1.000
_cell.length_b   1.000
_cell.length_c   1.000
_cell.angle_alpha   90.00
_cell.angle_beta   90.00
_cell.angle_gamma   90.00
#
_symmetry.space_group_name_H-M   'P 1'
#
loop_
_entity.id
_entity.type
_entity.pdbx_description
1 polymer ?
#
loop_
_entity_poly.entity_id
_entity_poly.type
_entity_poly.pdbx_seq_one_letter_code
_entity_poly.pdbx_strand_id
1 'polypeptide(L)'
;MRSTARSTTAGRTGRALIALGTAAGFALVAAPAAHADPLGCTRTPNGSGDTIVCTAGIASGQTLTGTAGNDVITVTGGPMNGTVFGTTGNDSVTVTGTAGTVGGVGGNGATGTSTHPAGFAGGVGVAGGVGGIALGSSGIINSGNGTDSVTVRGGVGGNGGTGGSGGAGVLGGAGGAGGAGGAGGAGGVASSGTITAGSGNDTVIVTGGAGGLSGLGGGGGVSGPTAGTGGVGGIGGAGGVGGIGNSGPLTLGGGTDTATIAGGAGATGGIGAIGGCGHGGGAGGAGGVGGAGGIGNSATITGGSGVDTIKVTGGTGGNAGLGGKAGNGMGTGQPGGAGGAGGTGGAGGVGNSGTTHGGLGAGTTTVAGGKGGNGGAGGNGGTGCSPGAGGAGGFGGTLGAGGVGSSGTVTVGGGTAGITNGANGLGGANGTAGVINTGVCTC
;
A
#
# COMPACT_ATOMS: atom_id res chain seq x y z
N MET A 1 38.50 45.19 64.50
CA MET A 1 39.77 44.43 64.58
C MET A 1 40.18 44.15 63.14
N ARG A 2 41.05 44.99 62.56
CA ARG A 2 42.52 44.76 62.37
C ARG A 2 42.75 43.53 61.46
N SER A 3 43.40 43.58 60.30
CA SER A 3 44.56 44.35 59.81
C SER A 3 44.49 44.35 58.25
N THR A 4 44.55 45.43 57.47
CA THR A 4 45.62 46.42 57.14
C THR A 4 46.94 45.90 56.57
N ALA A 5 47.38 46.60 55.50
CA ALA A 5 48.73 46.83 54.93
C ALA A 5 49.04 46.08 53.62
N ARG A 6 49.63 46.66 52.56
CA ARG A 6 50.25 47.98 52.29
C ARG A 6 50.59 48.05 50.77
N SER A 7 50.43 49.20 50.09
CA SER A 7 51.51 50.13 49.64
C SER A 7 52.21 49.70 48.33
N THR A 8 52.57 50.49 47.31
CA THR A 8 52.57 51.93 46.93
C THR A 8 53.25 51.96 45.52
N THR A 9 52.69 52.61 44.49
CA THR A 9 53.03 53.96 43.97
C THR A 9 53.89 54.01 42.69
N ALA A 10 53.27 54.65 41.68
CA ALA A 10 53.77 55.56 40.62
C ALA A 10 54.90 55.18 39.64
N GLY A 11 54.59 55.38 38.35
CA GLY A 11 55.55 55.53 37.25
C GLY A 11 54.87 56.11 36.01
N ARG A 12 55.28 57.32 35.62
CA ARG A 12 54.68 58.26 34.65
C ARG A 12 55.08 57.94 33.20
N THR A 13 54.43 58.64 32.25
CA THR A 13 54.75 58.82 30.80
C THR A 13 54.39 57.64 29.90
N GLY A 14 53.68 57.78 28.77
CA GLY A 14 53.41 58.93 27.92
C GLY A 14 53.74 58.50 26.50
N ARG A 15 52.73 58.29 25.65
CA ARG A 15 52.85 58.32 24.18
C ARG A 15 51.48 58.13 23.55
N ALA A 16 50.95 59.23 23.03
CA ALA A 16 49.91 59.21 22.02
C ALA A 16 50.50 58.52 20.77
N LEU A 17 49.96 57.36 20.42
CA LEU A 17 50.15 56.77 19.10
C LEU A 17 48.84 56.92 18.35
N ILE A 18 48.82 57.90 17.45
CA ILE A 18 47.82 58.03 16.40
C ILE A 18 48.06 56.85 15.45
N ALA A 19 47.16 55.88 15.45
CA ALA A 19 47.09 54.86 14.41
C ALA A 19 45.73 54.97 13.74
N LEU A 20 45.71 55.65 12.59
CA LEU A 20 44.66 55.54 11.59
C LEU A 20 44.62 54.07 11.12
N GLY A 21 43.72 53.29 11.69
CA GLY A 21 43.36 51.97 11.20
C GLY A 21 42.08 52.08 10.40
N THR A 22 42.18 51.90 9.09
CA THR A 22 41.06 51.70 8.16
C THR A 22 39.97 50.82 8.77
N ALA A 23 38.75 51.35 8.85
CA ALA A 23 37.55 50.59 9.18
C ALA A 23 37.28 49.60 8.03
N ALA A 24 37.98 48.47 8.02
CA ALA A 24 37.50 47.28 7.34
C ALA A 24 36.23 46.87 8.10
N GLY A 25 35.07 47.12 7.49
CA GLY A 25 33.81 46.62 7.98
C GLY A 25 33.85 45.09 7.98
N PHE A 26 34.29 44.50 9.09
CA PHE A 26 34.00 43.12 9.38
C PHE A 26 32.49 43.03 9.58
N ALA A 27 31.77 42.67 8.53
CA ALA A 27 30.44 42.13 8.69
C ALA A 27 30.62 40.86 9.53
N LEU A 28 30.30 40.95 10.83
CA LEU A 28 29.95 39.78 11.61
C LEU A 28 28.69 39.22 10.94
N VAL A 29 28.89 38.36 9.94
CA VAL A 29 27.85 37.43 9.53
C VAL A 29 27.69 36.53 10.74
N ALA A 30 26.71 36.86 11.59
CA ALA A 30 26.31 35.99 12.67
C ALA A 30 26.08 34.63 12.03
N ALA A 31 26.83 33.61 12.48
CA ALA A 31 26.60 32.26 12.01
C ALA A 31 25.10 31.99 12.19
N PRO A 32 24.38 31.59 11.12
CA PRO A 32 22.96 31.33 11.25
C PRO A 32 22.78 30.38 12.43
N ALA A 33 21.87 30.73 13.35
CA ALA A 33 21.57 29.87 14.49
C ALA A 33 21.32 28.48 13.95
N ALA A 34 22.19 27.53 14.30
CA ALA A 34 22.10 26.16 13.83
C ALA A 34 20.73 25.63 14.27
N HIS A 35 19.78 25.61 13.35
CA HIS A 35 18.49 24.98 13.58
C HIS A 35 18.82 23.51 13.77
N ALA A 36 18.58 23.00 14.98
CA ALA A 36 18.79 21.60 15.27
C ALA A 36 17.70 20.82 14.53
N ASP A 37 18.05 20.29 13.36
CA ASP A 37 17.15 19.43 12.61
C ASP A 37 16.77 18.19 13.46
N PRO A 38 15.56 17.64 13.27
CA PRO A 38 15.16 16.42 13.97
C PRO A 38 16.16 15.28 13.78
N LEU A 39 16.20 14.35 14.75
CA LEU A 39 17.09 13.19 14.69
C LEU A 39 16.81 12.37 13.42
N GLY A 40 17.86 12.07 12.65
CA GLY A 40 17.75 11.31 11.40
C GLY A 40 17.44 12.17 10.17
N CYS A 41 17.37 13.49 10.31
CA CYS A 41 17.33 14.44 9.20
C CYS A 41 18.74 14.88 8.80
N THR A 42 18.93 15.06 7.49
CA THR A 42 20.14 15.64 6.90
C THR A 42 19.73 16.80 5.99
N ARG A 43 20.47 17.90 6.04
CA ARG A 43 20.19 19.13 5.29
C ARG A 43 21.37 19.50 4.41
N THR A 44 21.09 19.82 3.15
CA THR A 44 22.08 20.26 2.17
C THR A 44 21.55 21.46 1.39
N PRO A 45 22.25 22.60 1.34
CA PRO A 45 21.84 23.73 0.53
C PRO A 45 21.72 23.37 -0.95
N ASN A 46 20.66 23.82 -1.61
CA ASN A 46 20.38 23.57 -3.03
C ASN A 46 20.54 24.82 -3.92
N GLY A 47 21.03 25.93 -3.36
CA GLY A 47 21.26 27.21 -4.04
C GLY A 47 20.07 28.16 -4.02
N SER A 48 18.83 27.64 -3.88
CA SER A 48 17.61 28.44 -3.70
C SER A 48 16.94 28.25 -2.35
N GLY A 49 17.36 27.25 -1.57
CA GLY A 49 16.84 26.81 -0.29
C GLY A 49 17.63 25.58 0.16
N ASP A 50 16.98 24.62 0.82
CA ASP A 50 17.59 23.40 1.33
C ASP A 50 16.93 22.11 0.83
N THR A 51 17.74 21.08 0.61
CA THR A 51 17.28 19.69 0.48
C THR A 51 17.41 18.99 1.83
N ILE A 52 16.29 18.55 2.39
CA ILE A 52 16.19 17.93 3.72
C ILE A 52 15.65 16.50 3.59
N VAL A 53 16.38 15.53 4.11
CA VAL A 53 15.97 14.11 4.09
C VAL A 53 15.96 13.55 5.50
N CYS A 54 14.78 13.13 5.96
CA CYS A 54 14.53 12.50 7.26
C CYS A 54 14.16 11.03 7.06
N THR A 55 15.04 10.10 7.43
CA THR A 55 14.84 8.65 7.19
C THR A 55 14.23 7.88 8.37
N ALA A 56 14.06 8.55 9.52
CA ALA A 56 13.48 7.98 10.73
C ALA A 56 12.09 8.56 11.05
N GLY A 57 11.45 9.23 10.08
CA GLY A 57 10.31 10.11 10.34
C GLY A 57 10.71 11.40 11.07
N ILE A 58 9.71 12.06 11.65
CA ILE A 58 9.88 13.20 12.58
C ILE A 58 9.01 12.88 13.79
N ALA A 59 9.60 12.80 14.98
CA ALA A 59 8.87 12.39 16.18
C ALA A 59 7.91 13.49 16.66
N SER A 60 6.90 13.10 17.44
CA SER A 60 5.99 14.06 18.06
C SER A 60 6.75 15.06 18.93
N GLY A 61 6.36 16.34 18.84
CA GLY A 61 7.01 17.45 19.54
C GLY A 61 8.30 17.95 18.89
N GLN A 62 8.79 17.33 17.82
CA GLN A 62 9.89 17.85 17.02
C GLN A 62 9.36 18.75 15.89
N THR A 63 10.13 19.78 15.56
CA THR A 63 9.80 20.73 14.49
C THR A 63 10.96 20.77 13.49
N LEU A 64 10.63 20.61 12.22
CA LEU A 64 11.51 20.90 11.09
C LEU A 64 11.04 22.19 10.44
N THR A 65 11.93 23.18 10.36
CA THR A 65 11.66 24.44 9.68
C THR A 65 12.54 24.54 8.44
N GLY A 66 11.90 24.81 7.31
CA GLY A 66 12.51 25.22 6.06
C GLY A 66 13.20 26.59 6.16
N THR A 67 13.76 27.01 5.05
CA THR A 67 14.33 28.33 4.84
C THR A 67 13.35 29.20 4.05
N ALA A 68 13.62 30.50 3.94
CA ALA A 68 12.85 31.40 3.08
C ALA A 68 13.08 31.17 1.56
N GLY A 69 13.60 29.99 1.21
CA GLY A 69 13.99 29.58 -0.12
C GLY A 69 13.07 28.48 -0.67
N ASN A 70 13.45 27.86 -1.80
CA ASN A 70 12.74 26.69 -2.31
C ASN A 70 13.31 25.42 -1.68
N ASP A 71 12.62 24.88 -0.68
CA ASP A 71 13.05 23.68 0.03
C ASP A 71 12.49 22.39 -0.58
N VAL A 72 13.26 21.32 -0.46
CA VAL A 72 12.86 19.96 -0.84
C VAL A 72 12.96 19.07 0.39
N ILE A 73 11.83 18.78 1.01
CA ILE A 73 11.72 18.03 2.26
C ILE A 73 11.21 16.63 1.97
N THR A 74 11.98 15.60 2.31
CA THR A 74 11.59 14.19 2.16
C THR A 74 11.61 13.47 3.49
N VAL A 75 10.48 12.93 3.93
CA VAL A 75 10.33 12.18 5.17
C VAL A 75 9.91 10.74 4.85
N THR A 76 10.73 9.78 5.29
CA THR A 76 10.53 8.34 5.10
C THR A 76 10.84 7.55 6.37
N GLY A 77 10.51 6.26 6.38
CA GLY A 77 10.97 5.28 7.38
C GLY A 77 10.16 5.19 8.68
N GLY A 78 9.20 6.10 8.91
CA GLY A 78 8.25 6.02 10.02
C GLY A 78 7.14 7.06 9.87
N PRO A 79 6.07 6.97 10.69
CA PRO A 79 5.05 8.00 10.68
C PRO A 79 5.66 9.35 11.07
N MET A 80 5.39 10.37 10.26
CA MET A 80 5.68 11.76 10.57
C MET A 80 4.66 12.23 11.61
N ASN A 81 5.11 12.42 12.85
CA ASN A 81 4.28 12.81 13.99
C ASN A 81 4.62 14.20 14.54
N GLY A 82 5.70 14.82 14.05
CA GLY A 82 6.09 16.19 14.39
C GLY A 82 5.55 17.22 13.41
N THR A 83 6.21 18.38 13.35
CA THR A 83 5.77 19.52 12.54
C THR A 83 6.79 19.84 11.45
N VAL A 84 6.31 20.12 10.24
CA VAL A 84 7.08 20.68 9.14
C VAL A 84 6.52 22.06 8.77
N PHE A 85 7.39 23.07 8.73
CA PHE A 85 7.10 24.42 8.21
C PHE A 85 7.96 24.69 6.99
N GLY A 86 7.38 24.87 5.80
CA GLY A 86 8.14 25.26 4.58
C GLY A 86 8.61 26.73 4.62
N THR A 87 7.74 27.61 5.15
CA THR A 87 7.96 29.06 5.32
C THR A 87 7.64 29.88 4.07
N THR A 88 8.56 30.63 3.50
CA THR A 88 8.31 31.39 2.26
C THR A 88 9.15 30.82 1.14
N GLY A 89 8.60 30.63 -0.05
CA GLY A 89 9.32 30.01 -1.16
C GLY A 89 8.45 28.93 -1.79
N ASN A 90 8.93 28.30 -2.85
CA ASN A 90 8.19 27.19 -3.48
C ASN A 90 8.71 25.88 -2.92
N ASP A 91 8.03 25.35 -1.92
CA ASP A 91 8.49 24.19 -1.17
C ASP A 91 7.90 22.88 -1.69
N SER A 92 8.68 21.81 -1.58
CA SER A 92 8.25 20.46 -1.93
C SER A 92 8.38 19.54 -0.72
N VAL A 93 7.27 19.16 -0.10
CA VAL A 93 7.23 18.23 1.03
C VAL A 93 6.71 16.87 0.58
N THR A 94 7.51 15.81 0.72
CA THR A 94 7.12 14.43 0.46
C THR A 94 7.22 13.59 1.73
N VAL A 95 6.11 12.94 2.12
CA VAL A 95 6.03 12.05 3.28
C VAL A 95 5.55 10.67 2.83
N THR A 96 6.30 9.61 3.12
CA THR A 96 5.94 8.24 2.72
C THR A 96 5.95 7.29 3.92
N GLY A 97 4.83 6.58 4.10
CA GLY A 97 4.69 5.53 5.12
C GLY A 97 5.48 4.27 4.78
N THR A 98 5.87 3.51 5.81
CA THR A 98 6.67 2.29 5.64
C THR A 98 5.89 1.17 4.96
N ALA A 99 6.50 0.43 4.04
CA ALA A 99 5.86 -0.75 3.45
C ALA A 99 5.66 -1.87 4.49
N GLY A 100 4.58 -2.63 4.31
CA GLY A 100 4.33 -3.84 5.09
C GLY A 100 5.32 -4.96 4.74
N THR A 101 5.53 -5.88 5.68
CA THR A 101 6.44 -7.01 5.52
C THR A 101 5.87 -8.11 4.63
N VAL A 102 6.72 -8.84 3.91
CA VAL A 102 6.29 -10.01 3.15
C VAL A 102 6.07 -11.19 4.09
N GLY A 103 4.95 -11.90 3.91
CA GLY A 103 4.62 -13.11 4.62
C GLY A 103 5.52 -14.28 4.25
N GLY A 104 5.89 -15.10 5.22
CA GLY A 104 6.66 -16.32 5.03
C GLY A 104 5.89 -17.42 4.27
N VAL A 105 6.64 -18.27 3.58
CA VAL A 105 6.11 -19.42 2.83
C VAL A 105 5.65 -20.51 3.81
N GLY A 106 4.52 -21.14 3.51
CA GLY A 106 4.03 -22.31 4.24
C GLY A 106 4.95 -23.52 4.03
N GLY A 107 5.21 -24.28 5.09
CA GLY A 107 6.05 -25.48 5.01
C GLY A 107 5.44 -26.55 4.09
N ASN A 108 6.28 -27.32 3.40
CA ASN A 108 5.79 -28.43 2.58
C ASN A 108 5.24 -29.56 3.45
N GLY A 109 4.20 -30.22 2.95
CA GLY A 109 3.66 -31.43 3.54
C GLY A 109 4.66 -32.58 3.41
N ALA A 110 4.77 -33.37 4.48
CA ALA A 110 5.61 -34.56 4.46
C ALA A 110 5.00 -35.66 3.56
N THR A 111 5.86 -36.47 2.96
CA THR A 111 5.45 -37.68 2.25
C THR A 111 4.79 -38.66 3.23
N GLY A 112 3.83 -39.44 2.74
CA GLY A 112 3.24 -40.53 3.49
C GLY A 112 4.27 -41.60 3.88
N THR A 113 3.90 -42.45 4.83
CA THR A 113 4.72 -43.57 5.32
C THR A 113 3.96 -44.89 5.15
N SER A 114 4.62 -46.03 5.38
CA SER A 114 3.96 -47.33 5.30
C SER A 114 2.79 -47.49 6.28
N THR A 115 2.81 -46.79 7.42
CA THR A 115 1.72 -46.82 8.42
C THR A 115 0.71 -45.69 8.22
N HIS A 116 1.09 -44.64 7.49
CA HIS A 116 0.23 -43.52 7.09
C HIS A 116 0.43 -43.22 5.60
N PRO A 117 -0.17 -44.02 4.70
CA PRO A 117 0.17 -43.97 3.28
C PRO A 117 -0.15 -42.65 2.59
N ALA A 118 -1.11 -41.87 3.10
CA ALA A 118 -1.46 -40.57 2.54
C ALA A 118 -0.37 -39.52 2.82
N GLY A 119 -0.14 -38.64 1.85
CA GLY A 119 0.70 -37.47 2.04
C GLY A 119 0.07 -36.45 2.99
N PHE A 120 0.91 -35.73 3.73
CA PHE A 120 0.44 -34.67 4.63
C PHE A 120 0.17 -33.38 3.86
N ALA A 121 -0.75 -32.56 4.39
CA ALA A 121 -1.06 -31.27 3.78
C ALA A 121 0.12 -30.29 3.88
N GLY A 122 0.23 -29.40 2.89
CA GLY A 122 1.11 -28.25 2.96
C GLY A 122 0.61 -27.21 3.96
N GLY A 123 1.56 -26.48 4.55
CA GLY A 123 1.29 -25.38 5.48
C GLY A 123 0.76 -24.13 4.77
N VAL A 124 0.06 -23.30 5.53
CA VAL A 124 -0.50 -22.03 5.05
C VAL A 124 0.60 -20.97 4.98
N GLY A 125 0.60 -20.16 3.92
CA GLY A 125 1.47 -18.98 3.83
C GLY A 125 1.08 -17.92 4.86
N VAL A 126 2.07 -17.25 5.45
CA VAL A 126 1.82 -16.20 6.44
C VAL A 126 1.25 -14.96 5.74
N ALA A 127 0.39 -14.20 6.42
CA ALA A 127 -0.12 -12.95 5.90
C ALA A 127 1.00 -11.89 5.75
N GLY A 128 0.85 -10.99 4.79
CA GLY A 128 1.69 -9.81 4.68
C GLY A 128 1.36 -8.78 5.77
N GLY A 129 2.36 -8.00 6.18
CA GLY A 129 2.21 -6.94 7.17
C GLY A 129 1.41 -5.75 6.62
N VAL A 130 0.80 -4.98 7.52
CA VAL A 130 0.07 -3.74 7.16
C VAL A 130 1.06 -2.64 6.79
N GLY A 131 0.72 -1.85 5.78
CA GLY A 131 1.46 -0.64 5.41
C GLY A 131 1.34 0.45 6.48
N GLY A 132 2.43 1.15 6.74
CA GLY A 132 2.55 2.20 7.75
C GLY A 132 1.81 3.48 7.38
N ILE A 133 1.47 4.25 8.41
CA ILE A 133 0.91 5.60 8.27
C ILE A 133 2.03 6.56 7.84
N ALA A 134 1.77 7.46 6.89
CA ALA A 134 2.77 8.44 6.45
C ALA A 134 2.79 9.68 7.36
N LEU A 135 1.68 10.39 7.46
CA LEU A 135 1.48 11.52 8.35
C LEU A 135 0.56 11.08 9.50
N GLY A 136 1.12 10.92 10.70
CA GLY A 136 0.38 10.48 11.87
C GLY A 136 -0.49 11.57 12.48
N SER A 137 -1.28 11.23 13.50
CA SER A 137 -2.36 12.10 14.00
C SER A 137 -1.88 13.38 14.68
N SER A 138 -0.64 13.39 15.19
CA SER A 138 -0.01 14.61 15.71
C SER A 138 0.85 15.32 14.66
N GLY A 139 1.00 14.72 13.48
CA GLY A 139 1.78 15.26 12.39
C GLY A 139 1.14 16.52 11.81
N ILE A 140 1.95 17.53 11.53
CA ILE A 140 1.51 18.79 10.95
C ILE A 140 2.42 19.13 9.77
N ILE A 141 1.82 19.39 8.61
CA ILE A 141 2.47 20.03 7.48
C ILE A 141 1.84 21.40 7.30
N ASN A 142 2.66 22.44 7.37
CA ASN A 142 2.30 23.78 6.95
C ASN A 142 3.31 24.23 5.90
N SER A 143 2.90 24.27 4.63
CA SER A 143 3.82 24.59 3.55
C SER A 143 4.24 26.07 3.58
N GLY A 144 3.35 26.96 4.01
CA GLY A 144 3.64 28.38 4.12
C GLY A 144 3.24 29.14 2.86
N ASN A 145 3.95 30.22 2.54
CA ASN A 145 3.60 31.06 1.39
C ASN A 145 4.45 30.73 0.18
N GLY A 146 3.83 30.50 -0.96
CA GLY A 146 4.49 30.27 -2.23
C GLY A 146 3.67 29.36 -3.14
N THR A 147 4.32 28.77 -4.14
CA THR A 147 3.71 27.73 -4.98
C THR A 147 4.24 26.40 -4.48
N ASP A 148 3.57 25.84 -3.47
CA ASP A 148 4.05 24.67 -2.76
C ASP A 148 3.51 23.37 -3.33
N SER A 149 4.23 22.28 -3.06
CA SER A 149 3.79 20.92 -3.36
C SER A 149 3.92 20.04 -2.12
N VAL A 150 2.82 19.42 -1.71
CA VAL A 150 2.78 18.49 -0.57
C VAL A 150 2.30 17.14 -1.06
N THR A 151 3.14 16.11 -0.98
CA THR A 151 2.80 14.72 -1.31
C THR A 151 2.89 13.83 -0.08
N VAL A 152 1.79 13.19 0.29
CA VAL A 152 1.69 12.27 1.42
C VAL A 152 1.17 10.92 0.93
N ARG A 153 1.94 9.86 1.13
CA ARG A 153 1.63 8.51 0.63
C ARG A 153 1.68 7.47 1.74
N GLY A 154 0.56 6.80 1.99
CA GLY A 154 0.51 5.67 2.91
C GLY A 154 1.43 4.54 2.44
N GLY A 155 1.97 3.77 3.39
CA GLY A 155 2.81 2.62 3.07
C GLY A 155 2.01 1.53 2.35
N VAL A 156 2.61 0.85 1.38
CA VAL A 156 1.95 -0.28 0.72
C VAL A 156 1.82 -1.46 1.69
N GLY A 157 0.76 -2.25 1.58
CA GLY A 157 0.62 -3.51 2.29
C GLY A 157 1.66 -4.53 1.82
N GLY A 158 2.11 -5.39 2.72
CA GLY A 158 3.04 -6.46 2.42
C GLY A 158 2.39 -7.62 1.69
N ASN A 159 3.15 -8.35 0.88
CA ASN A 159 2.59 -9.49 0.15
C ASN A 159 2.39 -10.70 1.08
N GLY A 160 1.32 -11.46 0.88
CA GLY A 160 1.12 -12.74 1.53
C GLY A 160 2.10 -13.81 1.04
N GLY A 161 2.50 -14.71 1.92
CA GLY A 161 3.39 -15.82 1.57
C GLY A 161 2.67 -16.92 0.80
N THR A 162 3.39 -17.70 0.00
CA THR A 162 2.78 -18.83 -0.73
C THR A 162 2.45 -19.98 0.21
N GLY A 163 1.41 -20.74 -0.10
CA GLY A 163 1.13 -22.02 0.56
C GLY A 163 2.18 -23.07 0.23
N GLY A 164 2.43 -24.00 1.15
CA GLY A 164 3.33 -25.13 0.95
C GLY A 164 2.71 -26.19 0.06
N SER A 165 3.51 -26.95 -0.68
CA SER A 165 2.99 -28.09 -1.47
C SER A 165 2.54 -29.23 -0.56
N GLY A 166 1.50 -29.96 -0.95
CA GLY A 166 1.13 -31.21 -0.29
C GLY A 166 2.17 -32.29 -0.51
N GLY A 167 2.34 -33.15 0.50
CA GLY A 167 3.27 -34.28 0.43
C GLY A 167 2.76 -35.38 -0.51
N ALA A 168 3.66 -36.18 -1.06
CA ALA A 168 3.27 -37.32 -1.89
C ALA A 168 2.64 -38.44 -1.04
N GLY A 169 1.66 -39.14 -1.60
CA GLY A 169 1.22 -40.43 -1.08
C GLY A 169 2.26 -41.52 -1.36
N VAL A 170 2.20 -42.61 -0.60
CA VAL A 170 2.98 -43.83 -0.83
C VAL A 170 2.05 -45.03 -0.90
N LEU A 171 2.50 -46.13 -1.51
CA LEU A 171 1.68 -47.32 -1.74
C LEU A 171 0.37 -46.96 -2.47
N GLY A 172 -0.79 -47.23 -1.85
CA GLY A 172 -2.11 -46.84 -2.34
C GLY A 172 -2.64 -45.52 -1.77
N GLY A 173 -1.80 -44.75 -1.07
CA GLY A 173 -2.20 -43.53 -0.39
C GLY A 173 -2.42 -42.34 -1.33
N ALA A 174 -3.36 -41.47 -0.97
CA ALA A 174 -3.59 -40.23 -1.70
C ALA A 174 -2.46 -39.20 -1.48
N GLY A 175 -2.31 -38.26 -2.42
CA GLY A 175 -1.47 -37.09 -2.22
C GLY A 175 -2.06 -36.13 -1.19
N GLY A 176 -1.20 -35.45 -0.43
CA GLY A 176 -1.59 -34.42 0.51
C GLY A 176 -2.13 -33.18 -0.20
N ALA A 177 -3.06 -32.46 0.43
CA ALA A 177 -3.53 -31.19 -0.10
C ALA A 177 -2.44 -30.11 -0.06
N GLY A 178 -2.44 -29.21 -1.04
CA GLY A 178 -1.63 -28.02 -0.98
C GLY A 178 -2.13 -27.02 0.07
N GLY A 179 -1.22 -26.28 0.66
CA GLY A 179 -1.52 -25.24 1.64
C GLY A 179 -2.13 -24.00 0.99
N ALA A 180 -2.90 -23.24 1.76
CA ALA A 180 -3.46 -21.97 1.30
C ALA A 180 -2.38 -20.87 1.21
N GLY A 181 -2.52 -19.96 0.25
CA GLY A 181 -1.74 -18.73 0.20
C GLY A 181 -2.11 -17.77 1.33
N GLY A 182 -1.14 -17.03 1.84
CA GLY A 182 -1.34 -15.99 2.84
C GLY A 182 -2.08 -14.79 2.27
N ALA A 183 -2.84 -14.09 3.11
CA ALA A 183 -3.47 -12.84 2.71
C ALA A 183 -2.43 -11.74 2.50
N GLY A 184 -2.69 -10.83 1.56
CA GLY A 184 -1.96 -9.58 1.45
C GLY A 184 -2.30 -8.63 2.59
N GLY A 185 -1.32 -7.84 3.04
CA GLY A 185 -1.51 -6.84 4.08
C GLY A 185 -2.33 -5.65 3.59
N ALA A 186 -3.03 -4.97 4.51
CA ALA A 186 -3.72 -3.73 4.18
C ALA A 186 -2.72 -2.61 3.83
N GLY A 187 -3.10 -1.71 2.93
CA GLY A 187 -2.38 -0.47 2.70
C GLY A 187 -2.55 0.53 3.86
N GLY A 188 -1.52 1.35 4.06
CA GLY A 188 -1.47 2.33 5.14
C GLY A 188 -2.27 3.60 4.86
N VAL A 189 -2.57 4.35 5.93
CA VAL A 189 -3.18 5.67 5.83
C VAL A 189 -2.15 6.68 5.35
N ALA A 190 -2.48 7.53 4.38
CA ALA A 190 -1.58 8.59 3.98
C ALA A 190 -1.53 9.67 5.06
N SER A 191 -2.66 10.30 5.37
CA SER A 191 -2.71 11.40 6.33
C SER A 191 -3.78 11.18 7.39
N SER A 192 -3.37 11.10 8.65
CA SER A 192 -4.24 11.31 9.82
C SER A 192 -3.96 12.63 10.56
N GLY A 193 -2.88 13.31 10.18
CA GLY A 193 -2.50 14.62 10.71
C GLY A 193 -3.10 15.79 9.92
N THR A 194 -2.62 16.99 10.24
CA THR A 194 -3.10 18.23 9.65
C THR A 194 -2.21 18.66 8.50
N ILE A 195 -2.82 19.02 7.37
CA ILE A 195 -2.15 19.65 6.24
C ILE A 195 -2.78 21.02 6.01
N THR A 196 -1.95 22.06 6.01
CA THR A 196 -2.33 23.42 5.65
C THR A 196 -1.44 23.87 4.51
N ALA A 197 -2.03 24.07 3.34
CA ALA A 197 -1.42 24.86 2.28
C ALA A 197 -1.59 26.34 2.65
N GLY A 198 -0.54 27.14 2.55
CA GLY A 198 -0.63 28.55 2.91
C GLY A 198 -1.08 29.38 1.71
N SER A 199 -0.48 30.54 1.48
CA SER A 199 -0.94 31.41 0.38
C SER A 199 -0.11 31.20 -0.88
N GLY A 200 -0.78 31.17 -2.03
CA GLY A 200 -0.19 31.03 -3.36
C GLY A 200 -0.88 29.94 -4.17
N ASN A 201 -0.16 29.28 -5.07
CA ASN A 201 -0.76 28.28 -5.96
C ASN A 201 -0.26 26.89 -5.56
N ASP A 202 -0.97 26.22 -4.66
CA ASP A 202 -0.47 25.02 -4.01
C ASP A 202 -0.98 23.73 -4.65
N THR A 203 -0.18 22.66 -4.56
CA THR A 203 -0.56 21.32 -5.01
C THR A 203 -0.46 20.32 -3.87
N VAL A 204 -1.59 19.72 -3.47
CA VAL A 204 -1.67 18.73 -2.40
C VAL A 204 -2.07 17.34 -2.92
N ILE A 205 -1.07 16.47 -2.88
CA ILE A 205 -0.90 15.03 -3.10
C ILE A 205 -1.25 14.01 -2.00
N VAL A 206 -2.49 13.65 -1.67
CA VAL A 206 -2.74 12.67 -0.57
C VAL A 206 -3.20 11.32 -1.11
N THR A 207 -2.44 10.24 -0.91
CA THR A 207 -2.78 8.90 -1.46
C THR A 207 -2.58 7.77 -0.45
N GLY A 208 -3.64 7.03 -0.16
CA GLY A 208 -3.58 5.84 0.69
C GLY A 208 -2.67 4.76 0.09
N GLY A 209 -2.04 3.96 0.93
CA GLY A 209 -1.19 2.87 0.47
C GLY A 209 -1.98 1.81 -0.28
N ALA A 210 -1.43 1.21 -1.34
CA ALA A 210 -2.07 0.06 -1.97
C ALA A 210 -2.08 -1.15 -1.03
N GLY A 211 -3.07 -2.02 -1.14
CA GLY A 211 -3.04 -3.33 -0.49
C GLY A 211 -1.91 -4.20 -1.04
N GLY A 212 -1.39 -5.10 -0.21
CA GLY A 212 -0.39 -6.09 -0.60
C GLY A 212 -1.00 -7.23 -1.39
N LEU A 213 -0.22 -7.81 -2.31
CA LEU A 213 -0.69 -8.95 -3.09
C LEU A 213 -0.89 -10.16 -2.18
N SER A 214 -1.88 -11.00 -2.50
CA SER A 214 -2.02 -12.31 -1.87
C SER A 214 -0.89 -13.28 -2.21
N GLY A 215 -0.69 -14.30 -1.38
CA GLY A 215 0.10 -15.47 -1.70
C GLY A 215 -0.63 -16.46 -2.62
N LEU A 216 0.15 -17.24 -3.37
CA LEU A 216 -0.36 -18.34 -4.19
C LEU A 216 -0.72 -19.55 -3.32
N GLY A 217 -1.69 -20.36 -3.75
CA GLY A 217 -1.89 -21.69 -3.16
C GLY A 217 -0.71 -22.62 -3.47
N GLY A 218 -0.44 -23.57 -2.59
CA GLY A 218 0.56 -24.63 -2.82
C GLY A 218 -0.01 -25.78 -3.65
N GLY A 219 0.81 -26.46 -4.46
CA GLY A 219 0.34 -27.59 -5.29
C GLY A 219 -0.13 -28.79 -4.47
N GLY A 220 -1.09 -29.56 -5.01
CA GLY A 220 -1.47 -30.85 -4.43
C GLY A 220 -0.37 -31.90 -4.63
N GLY A 221 -0.18 -32.78 -3.65
CA GLY A 221 0.78 -33.88 -3.73
C GLY A 221 0.35 -34.95 -4.74
N VAL A 222 1.30 -35.70 -5.29
CA VAL A 222 0.98 -36.85 -6.16
C VAL A 222 0.48 -38.04 -5.32
N SER A 223 -0.35 -38.91 -5.91
CA SER A 223 -0.74 -40.16 -5.25
C SER A 223 0.42 -41.14 -5.14
N GLY A 224 0.22 -42.19 -4.35
CA GLY A 224 1.09 -43.36 -4.36
C GLY A 224 1.04 -44.11 -5.71
N PRO A 225 2.02 -45.01 -5.94
CA PRO A 225 2.21 -45.68 -7.23
C PRO A 225 1.17 -46.74 -7.57
N THR A 226 0.38 -47.24 -6.61
CA THR A 226 -0.55 -48.37 -6.85
C THR A 226 -2.02 -48.03 -6.71
N ALA A 227 -2.36 -46.96 -5.99
CA ALA A 227 -3.72 -46.43 -5.85
C ALA A 227 -3.69 -45.00 -5.25
N GLY A 228 -4.87 -44.42 -5.03
CA GLY A 228 -5.05 -43.13 -4.36
C GLY A 228 -5.20 -41.97 -5.34
N THR A 229 -5.93 -40.94 -4.92
CA THR A 229 -6.11 -39.73 -5.74
C THR A 229 -4.94 -38.79 -5.55
N GLY A 230 -4.70 -37.91 -6.53
CA GLY A 230 -3.85 -36.76 -6.32
C GLY A 230 -4.44 -35.84 -5.24
N GLY A 231 -3.56 -35.13 -4.55
CA GLY A 231 -3.93 -34.14 -3.55
C GLY A 231 -4.63 -32.94 -4.18
N VAL A 232 -5.47 -32.26 -3.42
CA VAL A 232 -6.14 -31.05 -3.90
C VAL A 232 -5.14 -29.88 -3.95
N GLY A 233 -5.23 -29.03 -4.97
CA GLY A 233 -4.47 -27.78 -5.01
C GLY A 233 -4.89 -26.82 -3.90
N GLY A 234 -3.94 -26.09 -3.34
CA GLY A 234 -4.17 -25.09 -2.31
C GLY A 234 -4.93 -23.88 -2.84
N ILE A 235 -5.70 -23.23 -1.96
CA ILE A 235 -6.48 -22.02 -2.28
C ILE A 235 -5.54 -20.80 -2.34
N GLY A 236 -5.73 -19.90 -3.30
CA GLY A 236 -5.02 -18.62 -3.34
C GLY A 236 -5.42 -17.68 -2.20
N GLY A 237 -4.48 -16.89 -1.68
CA GLY A 237 -4.75 -15.95 -0.60
C GLY A 237 -5.66 -14.78 -1.01
N ALA A 238 -6.24 -14.08 -0.03
CA ALA A 238 -6.97 -12.84 -0.28
C ALA A 238 -6.01 -11.67 -0.58
N GLY A 239 -6.35 -10.80 -1.52
CA GLY A 239 -5.64 -9.55 -1.74
C GLY A 239 -5.85 -8.57 -0.59
N GLY A 240 -4.83 -7.79 -0.26
CA GLY A 240 -4.92 -6.74 0.76
C GLY A 240 -5.85 -5.62 0.36
N VAL A 241 -6.54 -5.02 1.34
CA VAL A 241 -7.37 -3.83 1.11
C VAL A 241 -6.50 -2.58 0.92
N GLY A 242 -6.97 -1.65 0.11
CA GLY A 242 -6.35 -0.34 -0.05
C GLY A 242 -6.50 0.55 1.19
N GLY A 243 -5.50 1.38 1.45
CA GLY A 243 -5.45 2.31 2.58
C GLY A 243 -6.28 3.58 2.39
N ILE A 244 -6.41 4.37 3.45
CA ILE A 244 -7.14 5.63 3.43
C ILE A 244 -6.22 6.74 2.92
N GLY A 245 -6.72 7.58 1.99
CA GLY A 245 -6.02 8.79 1.56
C GLY A 245 -5.90 9.79 2.70
N ASN A 246 -6.99 10.49 2.98
CA ASN A 246 -7.04 11.52 3.99
C ASN A 246 -8.05 11.20 5.10
N SER A 247 -7.56 11.14 6.33
CA SER A 247 -8.35 11.01 7.56
C SER A 247 -8.05 12.13 8.58
N GLY A 248 -7.25 13.14 8.20
CA GLY A 248 -7.01 14.34 9.00
C GLY A 248 -7.49 15.62 8.29
N PRO A 249 -7.43 16.79 8.97
CA PRO A 249 -7.84 18.05 8.35
C PRO A 249 -6.90 18.45 7.21
N LEU A 250 -7.49 18.82 6.06
CA LEU A 250 -6.78 19.46 4.96
C LEU A 250 -7.40 20.82 4.68
N THR A 251 -6.60 21.88 4.76
CA THR A 251 -7.02 23.25 4.43
C THR A 251 -6.15 23.77 3.30
N LEU A 252 -6.78 24.25 2.25
CA LEU A 252 -6.15 25.03 1.18
C LEU A 252 -6.24 26.51 1.54
N GLY A 253 -5.26 27.30 1.13
CA GLY A 253 -5.21 28.72 1.44
C GLY A 253 -5.72 29.58 0.29
N GLY A 254 -5.10 30.74 0.11
CA GLY A 254 -5.54 31.69 -0.91
C GLY A 254 -4.75 31.50 -2.20
N GLY A 255 -5.42 31.40 -3.34
CA GLY A 255 -4.80 31.41 -4.66
C GLY A 255 -5.43 30.39 -5.61
N THR A 256 -4.65 29.77 -6.50
CA THR A 256 -5.18 28.72 -7.38
C THR A 256 -4.62 27.37 -6.95
N ASP A 257 -5.37 26.67 -6.09
CA ASP A 257 -4.90 25.45 -5.45
C ASP A 257 -5.42 24.20 -6.15
N THR A 258 -4.65 23.11 -6.09
CA THR A 258 -5.07 21.79 -6.54
C THR A 258 -4.87 20.78 -5.42
N ALA A 259 -5.93 20.08 -5.03
CA ALA A 259 -5.85 18.96 -4.10
C ALA A 259 -6.33 17.67 -4.77
N THR A 260 -5.48 16.65 -4.82
CA THR A 260 -5.84 15.30 -5.24
C THR A 260 -5.73 14.34 -4.06
N ILE A 261 -6.87 13.81 -3.63
CA ILE A 261 -6.99 12.88 -2.53
C ILE A 261 -7.49 11.54 -3.06
N ALA A 262 -6.76 10.46 -2.83
CA ALA A 262 -7.07 9.14 -3.34
C ALA A 262 -6.95 8.05 -2.27
N GLY A 263 -7.91 7.12 -2.24
CA GLY A 263 -7.77 5.88 -1.51
C GLY A 263 -6.77 4.96 -2.19
N GLY A 264 -6.13 4.07 -1.43
CA GLY A 264 -5.23 3.07 -1.98
C GLY A 264 -5.97 2.04 -2.83
N ALA A 265 -5.34 1.49 -3.86
CA ALA A 265 -5.92 0.38 -4.60
C ALA A 265 -5.97 -0.90 -3.74
N GLY A 266 -7.02 -1.69 -3.87
CA GLY A 266 -7.07 -3.06 -3.39
C GLY A 266 -6.18 -3.96 -4.25
N ALA A 267 -5.64 -5.01 -3.65
CA ALA A 267 -4.68 -5.89 -4.30
C ALA A 267 -5.33 -7.07 -5.01
N THR A 268 -4.59 -7.68 -5.93
CA THR A 268 -5.05 -8.89 -6.60
C THR A 268 -5.10 -10.10 -5.65
N GLY A 269 -6.13 -10.94 -5.78
CA GLY A 269 -6.26 -12.22 -5.10
C GLY A 269 -5.38 -13.32 -5.69
N GLY A 270 -5.13 -14.38 -4.91
CA GLY A 270 -4.07 -15.35 -5.19
C GLY A 270 -4.50 -16.38 -6.21
N ILE A 271 -3.59 -16.89 -7.02
CA ILE A 271 -3.93 -18.00 -7.91
C ILE A 271 -4.07 -19.28 -7.09
N GLY A 272 -5.14 -20.04 -7.32
CA GLY A 272 -5.31 -21.38 -6.78
C GLY A 272 -4.34 -22.36 -7.44
N ALA A 273 -3.82 -23.30 -6.68
CA ALA A 273 -2.76 -24.18 -7.15
C ALA A 273 -3.26 -25.33 -8.01
N ILE A 274 -2.32 -25.99 -8.68
CA ILE A 274 -2.62 -27.19 -9.46
C ILE A 274 -2.91 -28.37 -8.54
N GLY A 275 -3.94 -29.15 -8.87
CA GLY A 275 -4.24 -30.43 -8.21
C GLY A 275 -3.17 -31.47 -8.53
N GLY A 276 -2.86 -32.33 -7.57
CA GLY A 276 -1.91 -33.41 -7.72
C GLY A 276 -2.39 -34.46 -8.72
N CYS A 277 -1.45 -35.17 -9.31
CA CYS A 277 -1.70 -36.28 -10.20
C CYS A 277 -1.98 -37.58 -9.42
N GLY A 278 -2.82 -38.48 -9.93
CA GLY A 278 -3.04 -39.75 -9.23
C GLY A 278 -3.92 -40.77 -9.95
N HIS A 279 -4.29 -41.84 -9.22
CA HIS A 279 -5.26 -42.85 -9.68
C HIS A 279 -6.71 -42.31 -9.80
N GLY A 280 -6.86 -41.03 -9.45
CA GLY A 280 -7.77 -40.05 -9.99
C GLY A 280 -7.10 -38.69 -9.78
N GLY A 281 -7.26 -37.75 -10.71
CA GLY A 281 -6.64 -36.43 -10.60
C GLY A 281 -7.19 -35.66 -9.39
N GLY A 282 -6.30 -34.98 -8.66
CA GLY A 282 -6.69 -34.06 -7.59
C GLY A 282 -7.38 -32.82 -8.15
N ALA A 283 -8.35 -32.26 -7.43
CA ALA A 283 -8.99 -31.03 -7.86
C ALA A 283 -8.01 -29.83 -7.78
N GLY A 284 -8.19 -28.85 -8.66
CA GLY A 284 -7.45 -27.58 -8.61
C GLY A 284 -7.92 -26.72 -7.43
N GLY A 285 -7.01 -25.91 -6.88
CA GLY A 285 -7.34 -24.99 -5.79
C GLY A 285 -8.16 -23.80 -6.27
N ALA A 286 -9.01 -23.23 -5.41
CA ALA A 286 -9.76 -22.01 -5.77
C ALA A 286 -8.85 -20.77 -5.84
N GLY A 287 -9.20 -19.82 -6.70
CA GLY A 287 -8.60 -18.50 -6.73
C GLY A 287 -9.01 -17.67 -5.52
N GLY A 288 -8.09 -16.86 -5.02
CA GLY A 288 -8.28 -15.96 -3.91
C GLY A 288 -9.10 -14.72 -4.29
N VAL A 289 -9.71 -14.09 -3.30
CA VAL A 289 -10.52 -12.88 -3.49
C VAL A 289 -9.64 -11.65 -3.70
N GLY A 290 -10.06 -10.72 -4.56
CA GLY A 290 -9.42 -9.42 -4.70
C GLY A 290 -9.68 -8.52 -3.49
N GLY A 291 -8.71 -7.71 -3.10
CA GLY A 291 -8.82 -6.76 -2.00
C GLY A 291 -9.73 -5.59 -2.34
N ALA A 292 -10.46 -5.04 -1.37
CA ALA A 292 -11.27 -3.85 -1.58
C ALA A 292 -10.40 -2.59 -1.79
N GLY A 293 -10.89 -1.62 -2.56
CA GLY A 293 -10.28 -0.31 -2.67
C GLY A 293 -10.45 0.52 -1.40
N GLY A 294 -9.49 1.42 -1.15
CA GLY A 294 -9.44 2.27 0.03
C GLY A 294 -10.33 3.51 -0.07
N ILE A 295 -10.48 4.22 1.05
CA ILE A 295 -11.28 5.45 1.13
C ILE A 295 -10.44 6.64 0.67
N GLY A 296 -10.97 7.49 -0.19
CA GLY A 296 -10.34 8.76 -0.58
C GLY A 296 -10.21 9.71 0.59
N ASN A 297 -11.33 10.28 1.02
CA ASN A 297 -11.40 11.20 2.14
C ASN A 297 -12.42 10.73 3.19
N SER A 298 -12.00 10.67 4.46
CA SER A 298 -12.85 10.41 5.61
C SER A 298 -12.87 11.57 6.61
N ALA A 299 -12.21 12.69 6.30
CA ALA A 299 -12.10 13.85 7.18
C ALA A 299 -12.60 15.13 6.50
N THR A 300 -12.24 16.28 7.02
CA THR A 300 -12.62 17.59 6.46
C THR A 300 -11.54 18.07 5.50
N ILE A 301 -11.97 18.36 4.27
CA ILE A 301 -11.21 19.15 3.29
C ILE A 301 -11.92 20.49 3.16
N THR A 302 -11.16 21.57 3.28
CA THR A 302 -11.66 22.95 3.14
C THR A 302 -10.84 23.66 2.08
N GLY A 303 -11.47 24.03 0.98
CA GLY A 303 -10.92 25.00 0.04
C GLY A 303 -10.80 26.40 0.67
N GLY A 304 -9.94 27.24 0.11
CA GLY A 304 -9.70 28.57 0.64
C GLY A 304 -10.38 29.67 -0.16
N SER A 305 -9.83 30.87 -0.12
CA SER A 305 -10.45 32.08 -0.69
C SER A 305 -10.29 32.21 -2.22
N GLY A 306 -9.59 31.27 -2.86
CA GLY A 306 -9.25 31.32 -4.28
C GLY A 306 -9.96 30.28 -5.16
N VAL A 307 -9.38 30.01 -6.33
CA VAL A 307 -9.93 29.07 -7.32
C VAL A 307 -9.32 27.69 -7.09
N ASP A 308 -10.06 26.84 -6.39
CA ASP A 308 -9.54 25.54 -5.99
C ASP A 308 -10.03 24.41 -6.89
N THR A 309 -9.15 23.48 -7.24
CA THR A 309 -9.49 22.20 -7.87
C THR A 309 -9.31 21.07 -6.86
N ILE A 310 -10.41 20.58 -6.31
CA ILE A 310 -10.40 19.49 -5.32
C ILE A 310 -10.92 18.23 -5.99
N LYS A 311 -10.07 17.21 -6.07
CA LYS A 311 -10.40 15.90 -6.59
C LYS A 311 -10.26 14.85 -5.50
N VAL A 312 -11.36 14.20 -5.14
CA VAL A 312 -11.40 13.10 -4.16
C VAL A 312 -11.82 11.82 -4.87
N THR A 313 -11.04 10.75 -4.73
CA THR A 313 -11.33 9.47 -5.37
C THR A 313 -11.18 8.29 -4.44
N GLY A 314 -12.09 7.33 -4.52
CA GLY A 314 -11.94 6.04 -3.85
C GLY A 314 -10.90 5.20 -4.57
N GLY A 315 -10.22 4.33 -3.83
CA GLY A 315 -9.27 3.39 -4.41
C GLY A 315 -9.98 2.36 -5.28
N THR A 316 -9.33 1.84 -6.32
CA THR A 316 -9.90 0.75 -7.13
C THR A 316 -9.93 -0.55 -6.35
N GLY A 317 -10.95 -1.38 -6.55
CA GLY A 317 -10.97 -2.75 -6.09
C GLY A 317 -9.93 -3.60 -6.83
N GLY A 318 -9.35 -4.55 -6.13
CA GLY A 318 -8.39 -5.50 -6.65
C GLY A 318 -9.05 -6.60 -7.46
N ASN A 319 -8.36 -7.09 -8.49
CA ASN A 319 -8.85 -8.23 -9.26
C ASN A 319 -8.82 -9.51 -8.42
N ALA A 320 -9.66 -10.47 -8.74
CA ALA A 320 -9.58 -11.77 -8.11
C ALA A 320 -8.45 -12.63 -8.68
N GLY A 321 -8.13 -13.68 -7.93
CA GLY A 321 -7.23 -14.74 -8.35
C GLY A 321 -7.88 -15.76 -9.27
N LEU A 322 -7.06 -16.39 -10.11
CA LEU A 322 -7.50 -17.45 -11.01
C LEU A 322 -7.69 -18.77 -10.26
N GLY A 323 -8.66 -19.58 -10.70
CA GLY A 323 -8.80 -20.95 -10.26
C GLY A 323 -7.66 -21.83 -10.77
N GLY A 324 -7.22 -22.77 -9.94
CA GLY A 324 -6.15 -23.71 -10.25
C GLY A 324 -6.60 -24.78 -11.23
N LYS A 325 -5.68 -25.22 -12.09
CA LYS A 325 -5.90 -26.38 -12.97
C LYS A 325 -6.00 -27.66 -12.12
N ALA A 326 -6.86 -28.59 -12.49
CA ALA A 326 -6.87 -29.89 -11.83
C ALA A 326 -5.71 -30.81 -12.25
N GLY A 327 -5.42 -31.79 -11.41
CA GLY A 327 -4.48 -32.85 -11.71
C GLY A 327 -5.04 -33.88 -12.68
N ASN A 328 -4.13 -34.63 -13.32
CA ASN A 328 -4.48 -35.63 -14.33
C ASN A 328 -4.65 -37.02 -13.68
N GLY A 329 -5.41 -37.91 -14.35
CA GLY A 329 -5.38 -39.34 -14.06
C GLY A 329 -4.06 -39.96 -14.55
N MET A 330 -3.54 -40.97 -13.84
CA MET A 330 -2.23 -41.60 -14.12
C MET A 330 -2.31 -42.90 -14.93
N GLY A 331 -3.50 -43.42 -15.19
CA GLY A 331 -3.67 -44.77 -15.71
C GLY A 331 -5.01 -44.97 -16.40
N THR A 332 -5.09 -46.01 -17.23
CA THR A 332 -6.28 -46.33 -18.03
C THR A 332 -7.54 -46.41 -17.18
N GLY A 333 -8.60 -45.74 -17.60
CA GLY A 333 -9.89 -45.68 -16.91
C GLY A 333 -9.98 -44.61 -15.82
N GLN A 334 -8.89 -43.92 -15.50
CA GLN A 334 -8.87 -43.00 -14.36
C GLN A 334 -9.30 -41.59 -14.78
N PRO A 335 -10.17 -40.94 -13.97
CA PRO A 335 -10.66 -39.61 -14.28
C PRO A 335 -9.63 -38.53 -13.95
N GLY A 336 -9.70 -37.41 -14.67
CA GLY A 336 -9.02 -36.17 -14.29
C GLY A 336 -9.75 -35.46 -13.14
N GLY A 337 -9.05 -34.61 -12.40
CA GLY A 337 -9.64 -33.81 -11.32
C GLY A 337 -10.51 -32.66 -11.84
N ALA A 338 -11.38 -32.10 -11.00
CA ALA A 338 -12.11 -30.88 -11.35
C ALA A 338 -11.24 -29.62 -11.20
N GLY A 339 -11.36 -28.66 -12.12
CA GLY A 339 -10.69 -27.37 -12.02
C GLY A 339 -11.19 -26.55 -10.82
N GLY A 340 -10.33 -25.72 -10.25
CA GLY A 340 -10.68 -24.84 -9.14
C GLY A 340 -11.56 -23.67 -9.58
N ALA A 341 -12.43 -23.17 -8.71
CA ALA A 341 -13.21 -21.98 -9.01
C ALA A 341 -12.32 -20.71 -9.07
N GLY A 342 -12.71 -19.73 -9.90
CA GLY A 342 -12.10 -18.40 -9.89
C GLY A 342 -12.51 -17.60 -8.66
N GLY A 343 -11.65 -16.69 -8.21
CA GLY A 343 -11.92 -15.84 -7.06
C GLY A 343 -12.89 -14.68 -7.37
N THR A 344 -13.42 -14.04 -6.33
CA THR A 344 -14.29 -12.86 -6.47
C THR A 344 -13.49 -11.56 -6.54
N GLY A 345 -13.87 -10.62 -7.43
CA GLY A 345 -13.26 -9.30 -7.51
C GLY A 345 -13.52 -8.45 -6.25
N GLY A 346 -12.56 -7.61 -5.87
CA GLY A 346 -12.69 -6.72 -4.72
C GLY A 346 -13.61 -5.54 -5.02
N ALA A 347 -14.35 -5.05 -4.01
CA ALA A 347 -15.18 -3.86 -4.17
C ALA A 347 -14.32 -2.59 -4.41
N GLY A 348 -14.85 -1.62 -5.16
CA GLY A 348 -14.27 -0.30 -5.28
C GLY A 348 -14.39 0.48 -3.96
N GLY A 349 -13.43 1.36 -3.71
CA GLY A 349 -13.35 2.19 -2.51
C GLY A 349 -14.31 3.38 -2.53
N VAL A 350 -14.57 3.95 -1.36
CA VAL A 350 -15.42 5.13 -1.22
C VAL A 350 -14.62 6.38 -1.58
N GLY A 351 -15.21 7.29 -2.38
CA GLY A 351 -14.60 8.59 -2.68
C GLY A 351 -14.51 9.47 -1.43
N ASN A 352 -15.64 10.02 -1.01
CA ASN A 352 -15.74 10.86 0.20
C ASN A 352 -16.76 10.30 1.19
N SER A 353 -16.28 9.90 2.38
CA SER A 353 -17.12 9.60 3.55
C SER A 353 -17.07 10.70 4.62
N GLY A 354 -16.22 11.71 4.44
CA GLY A 354 -16.10 12.87 5.31
C GLY A 354 -16.79 14.10 4.74
N THR A 355 -16.21 15.26 5.00
CA THR A 355 -16.72 16.56 4.54
C THR A 355 -15.76 17.16 3.52
N THR A 356 -16.27 17.62 2.39
CA THR A 356 -15.48 18.36 1.40
C THR A 356 -16.17 19.68 1.08
N HIS A 357 -15.54 20.79 1.45
CA HIS A 357 -15.98 22.13 1.08
C HIS A 357 -15.10 22.64 -0.06
N GLY A 358 -15.71 23.01 -1.18
CA GLY A 358 -15.03 23.79 -2.21
C GLY A 358 -14.63 25.18 -1.68
N GLY A 359 -13.64 25.79 -2.33
CA GLY A 359 -13.22 27.15 -2.04
C GLY A 359 -14.29 28.21 -2.33
N LEU A 360 -14.11 29.39 -1.76
CA LEU A 360 -15.02 30.53 -1.95
C LEU A 360 -14.99 31.07 -3.39
N GLY A 361 -13.91 30.81 -4.15
CA GLY A 361 -13.82 31.17 -5.57
C GLY A 361 -14.49 30.18 -6.52
N ALA A 362 -14.43 30.49 -7.81
CA ALA A 362 -15.05 29.71 -8.90
C ALA A 362 -14.28 28.42 -9.23
N GLY A 363 -14.08 27.56 -8.23
CA GLY A 363 -13.33 26.31 -8.34
C GLY A 363 -14.13 25.11 -8.87
N THR A 364 -13.52 23.93 -8.79
CA THR A 364 -14.16 22.66 -9.10
C THR A 364 -13.93 21.64 -8.00
N THR A 365 -14.99 20.94 -7.57
CA THR A 365 -14.90 19.83 -6.62
C THR A 365 -15.42 18.56 -7.27
N THR A 366 -14.55 17.59 -7.56
CA THR A 366 -14.95 16.29 -8.09
C THR A 366 -14.76 15.20 -7.04
N VAL A 367 -15.82 14.44 -6.78
CA VAL A 367 -15.79 13.30 -5.87
C VAL A 367 -16.22 12.04 -6.62
N ALA A 368 -15.34 11.04 -6.68
CA ALA A 368 -15.63 9.79 -7.37
C ALA A 368 -15.36 8.54 -6.53
N GLY A 369 -16.21 7.53 -6.67
CA GLY A 369 -15.98 6.21 -6.09
C GLY A 369 -14.94 5.46 -6.90
N GLY A 370 -14.26 4.52 -6.26
CA GLY A 370 -13.31 3.64 -6.95
C GLY A 370 -14.02 2.63 -7.84
N LYS A 371 -13.40 2.19 -8.94
CA LYS A 371 -13.94 1.07 -9.73
C LYS A 371 -13.87 -0.24 -8.94
N GLY A 372 -14.84 -1.12 -9.12
CA GLY A 372 -14.77 -2.50 -8.64
C GLY A 372 -13.73 -3.32 -9.41
N GLY A 373 -13.15 -4.33 -8.75
CA GLY A 373 -12.21 -5.26 -9.35
C GLY A 373 -12.90 -6.35 -10.15
N ASN A 374 -12.19 -6.96 -11.09
CA ASN A 374 -12.73 -8.02 -11.93
C ASN A 374 -12.71 -9.38 -11.20
N GLY A 375 -13.68 -10.24 -11.51
CA GLY A 375 -13.69 -11.64 -11.09
C GLY A 375 -12.60 -12.45 -11.79
N GLY A 376 -12.08 -13.48 -11.10
CA GLY A 376 -11.04 -14.35 -11.63
C GLY A 376 -11.61 -15.44 -12.52
N ALA A 377 -10.86 -15.90 -13.53
CA ALA A 377 -11.33 -17.03 -14.34
C ALA A 377 -11.28 -18.35 -13.54
N GLY A 378 -12.19 -19.28 -13.87
CA GLY A 378 -12.16 -20.64 -13.37
C GLY A 378 -10.98 -21.44 -13.92
N GLY A 379 -10.49 -22.39 -13.14
CA GLY A 379 -9.42 -23.29 -13.51
C GLY A 379 -9.89 -24.40 -14.45
N ASN A 380 -8.99 -24.91 -15.28
CA ASN A 380 -9.34 -25.97 -16.22
C ASN A 380 -9.42 -27.33 -15.53
N GLY A 381 -10.30 -28.20 -16.03
CA GLY A 381 -10.38 -29.59 -15.61
C GLY A 381 -9.13 -30.39 -15.98
N GLY A 382 -8.84 -31.41 -15.21
CA GLY A 382 -7.72 -32.33 -15.43
C GLY A 382 -8.01 -33.30 -16.57
N THR A 383 -6.97 -33.81 -17.22
CA THR A 383 -7.16 -34.80 -18.29
C THR A 383 -7.41 -36.20 -17.71
N GLY A 384 -8.42 -36.87 -18.25
CA GLY A 384 -8.71 -38.27 -17.95
C GLY A 384 -8.00 -39.22 -18.92
N CYS A 385 -7.91 -40.48 -18.55
CA CYS A 385 -7.16 -41.50 -19.28
C CYS A 385 -8.08 -42.60 -19.74
N SER A 386 -8.20 -42.79 -21.06
CA SER A 386 -9.23 -43.65 -21.65
C SER A 386 -9.36 -45.02 -20.96
N PRO A 387 -10.58 -45.47 -20.63
CA PRO A 387 -11.88 -44.82 -20.86
C PRO A 387 -12.26 -43.70 -19.86
N GLY A 388 -11.36 -43.30 -18.97
CA GLY A 388 -11.60 -42.31 -17.92
C GLY A 388 -11.95 -40.92 -18.45
N ALA A 389 -12.99 -40.31 -17.89
CA ALA A 389 -13.46 -38.99 -18.27
C ALA A 389 -12.48 -37.87 -17.87
N GLY A 390 -12.40 -36.82 -18.68
CA GLY A 390 -11.78 -35.57 -18.27
C GLY A 390 -12.56 -34.95 -17.10
N GLY A 391 -11.88 -34.21 -16.25
CA GLY A 391 -12.53 -33.51 -15.14
C GLY A 391 -13.26 -32.25 -15.58
N ALA A 392 -14.25 -31.81 -14.82
CA ALA A 392 -15.00 -30.59 -15.12
C ALA A 392 -14.10 -29.34 -15.00
N GLY A 393 -14.40 -28.30 -15.79
CA GLY A 393 -13.82 -26.97 -15.60
C GLY A 393 -14.40 -26.30 -14.36
N GLY A 394 -13.62 -25.46 -13.70
CA GLY A 394 -14.05 -24.65 -12.58
C GLY A 394 -14.90 -23.46 -13.03
N PHE A 395 -15.82 -23.01 -12.17
CA PHE A 395 -16.61 -21.81 -12.45
C PHE A 395 -15.77 -20.54 -12.41
N GLY A 396 -16.13 -19.56 -13.23
CA GLY A 396 -15.60 -18.21 -13.14
C GLY A 396 -16.04 -17.52 -11.85
N GLY A 397 -15.20 -16.64 -11.35
CA GLY A 397 -15.47 -15.87 -10.15
C GLY A 397 -16.34 -14.64 -10.40
N THR A 398 -16.96 -14.13 -9.35
CA THR A 398 -17.89 -12.99 -9.44
C THR A 398 -17.16 -11.65 -9.53
N LEU A 399 -17.83 -10.64 -10.08
CA LEU A 399 -17.32 -9.26 -10.18
C LEU A 399 -17.32 -8.55 -8.82
N GLY A 400 -16.43 -7.56 -8.68
CA GLY A 400 -16.45 -6.60 -7.58
C GLY A 400 -17.41 -5.44 -7.85
N ALA A 401 -18.17 -5.04 -6.83
CA ALA A 401 -19.05 -3.87 -6.91
C ALA A 401 -18.23 -2.57 -7.07
N GLY A 402 -18.78 -1.59 -7.79
CA GLY A 402 -18.23 -0.24 -7.86
C GLY A 402 -18.33 0.47 -6.51
N GLY A 403 -17.36 1.32 -6.22
CA GLY A 403 -17.29 2.11 -5.00
C GLY A 403 -18.29 3.25 -4.97
N VAL A 404 -18.69 3.65 -3.77
CA VAL A 404 -19.60 4.79 -3.58
C VAL A 404 -18.86 6.11 -3.84
N GLY A 405 -19.46 7.01 -4.61
CA GLY A 405 -18.95 8.34 -4.89
C GLY A 405 -18.75 9.16 -3.63
N SER A 406 -19.87 9.54 -3.01
CA SER A 406 -19.86 10.16 -1.69
C SER A 406 -20.94 9.57 -0.81
N SER A 407 -20.59 9.24 0.43
CA SER A 407 -21.51 8.95 1.52
C SER A 407 -21.47 10.03 2.62
N GLY A 408 -20.67 11.07 2.41
CA GLY A 408 -20.51 12.22 3.31
C GLY A 408 -21.06 13.50 2.69
N THR A 409 -20.62 14.65 3.20
CA THR A 409 -21.06 15.98 2.74
C THR A 409 -20.09 16.54 1.72
N VAL A 410 -20.65 17.05 0.61
CA VAL A 410 -19.92 17.79 -0.41
C VAL A 410 -20.64 19.11 -0.63
N THR A 411 -19.97 20.22 -0.32
CA THR A 411 -20.51 21.56 -0.51
C THR A 411 -19.74 22.25 -1.62
N VAL A 412 -20.46 22.72 -2.63
CA VAL A 412 -19.91 23.67 -3.62
C VAL A 412 -19.71 25.00 -2.93
N GLY A 413 -18.49 25.53 -2.97
CA GLY A 413 -18.26 26.93 -2.62
C GLY A 413 -18.71 27.82 -3.78
N GLY A 414 -17.85 28.73 -4.25
CA GLY A 414 -18.18 29.63 -5.38
C GLY A 414 -18.23 28.96 -6.77
N GLY A 415 -17.96 27.66 -6.84
CA GLY A 415 -17.72 26.92 -8.08
C GLY A 415 -18.69 25.77 -8.39
N THR A 416 -18.21 24.78 -9.16
CA THR A 416 -19.00 23.60 -9.55
C THR A 416 -18.60 22.35 -8.78
N ALA A 417 -19.51 21.38 -8.64
CA ALA A 417 -19.16 20.05 -8.16
C ALA A 417 -19.77 18.93 -9.00
N GLY A 418 -19.04 17.82 -9.09
CA GLY A 418 -19.50 16.56 -9.64
C GLY A 418 -19.31 15.43 -8.63
N ILE A 419 -20.35 14.63 -8.41
CA ILE A 419 -20.28 13.40 -7.61
C ILE A 419 -20.63 12.22 -8.51
N THR A 420 -19.74 11.24 -8.59
CA THR A 420 -19.94 10.04 -9.43
C THR A 420 -19.63 8.77 -8.65
N ASN A 421 -20.49 7.77 -8.73
CA ASN A 421 -20.16 6.44 -8.22
C ASN A 421 -19.13 5.75 -9.13
N GLY A 422 -18.34 4.84 -8.56
CA GLY A 422 -17.43 4.00 -9.32
C GLY A 422 -18.19 2.95 -10.14
N ALA A 423 -17.64 2.58 -11.29
CA ALA A 423 -18.20 1.51 -12.10
C ALA A 423 -17.92 0.13 -11.46
N ASN A 424 -18.82 -0.83 -11.69
CA ASN A 424 -18.60 -2.24 -11.33
C ASN A 424 -17.45 -2.86 -12.13
N GLY A 425 -16.83 -3.91 -11.57
CA GLY A 425 -15.93 -4.77 -12.31
C GLY A 425 -16.66 -5.72 -13.26
N LEU A 426 -15.90 -6.51 -14.02
CA LEU A 426 -16.40 -7.57 -14.91
C LEU A 426 -16.34 -8.94 -14.23
N GLY A 427 -17.27 -9.84 -14.58
CA GLY A 427 -17.25 -11.22 -14.10
C GLY A 427 -16.11 -12.04 -14.73
N GLY A 428 -15.64 -13.06 -14.02
CA GLY A 428 -14.62 -13.98 -14.52
C GLY A 428 -15.19 -15.02 -15.49
N ALA A 429 -14.39 -15.44 -16.47
CA ALA A 429 -14.78 -16.51 -17.38
C ALA A 429 -14.75 -17.89 -16.70
N ASN A 430 -15.59 -18.82 -17.15
CA ASN A 430 -15.53 -20.23 -16.71
C ASN A 430 -14.27 -20.92 -17.26
N GLY A 431 -13.73 -21.86 -16.48
CA GLY A 431 -12.66 -22.76 -16.92
C GLY A 431 -13.17 -23.80 -17.91
N THR A 432 -12.27 -24.31 -18.76
CA THR A 432 -12.62 -25.33 -19.74
C THR A 432 -12.62 -26.73 -19.11
N ALA A 433 -13.54 -27.59 -19.54
CA ALA A 433 -13.51 -29.01 -19.17
C ALA A 433 -12.21 -29.68 -19.66
N GLY A 434 -11.74 -30.66 -18.89
CA GLY A 434 -10.60 -31.49 -19.25
C GLY A 434 -10.94 -32.44 -20.39
N VAL A 435 -9.93 -32.83 -21.16
CA VAL A 435 -10.08 -33.74 -22.30
C VAL A 435 -9.77 -35.19 -21.89
N ILE A 436 -10.32 -36.15 -22.64
CA ILE A 436 -9.95 -37.57 -22.53
C ILE A 436 -8.71 -37.77 -23.39
N ASN A 437 -7.61 -38.21 -22.77
CA ASN A 437 -6.42 -38.63 -23.49
C ASN A 437 -6.57 -40.11 -23.89
N THR A 438 -6.56 -40.37 -25.20
CA THR A 438 -6.61 -41.72 -25.77
C THR A 438 -5.22 -42.36 -25.96
N GLY A 439 -4.16 -41.61 -25.67
CA GLY A 439 -2.76 -42.08 -25.69
C GLY A 439 -2.25 -42.50 -24.31
N VAL A 440 -0.92 -42.58 -24.17
CA VAL A 440 -0.27 -42.89 -22.88
C VAL A 440 -0.52 -41.74 -21.92
N CYS A 441 -1.08 -42.07 -20.76
CA CYS A 441 -1.23 -41.13 -19.68
C CYS A 441 -0.01 -41.14 -18.78
N THR A 442 0.70 -40.02 -18.75
CA THR A 442 1.79 -39.78 -17.82
C THR A 442 1.55 -38.46 -17.10
N CYS A 443 1.89 -38.45 -15.82
CA CYS A 443 1.77 -37.30 -14.95
C CYS A 443 3.07 -36.55 -14.78
#